data_AF-A0A2V8BWX6-F1
#
_entry.id   AF-A0A2V8BWX6-F1
#
_cell.length_a   1.000
_cell.length_b   1.000
_cell.length_c   1.000
_cell.angle_alpha   90.00
_cell.angle_beta   90.00
_cell.angle_gamma   90.00
#
_symmetry.space_group_name_H-M   'P 1'
#
loop_
_entity.id
_entity.type
_entity.pdbx_description
1 polymer ?
#
loop_
_entity_poly.entity_id
_entity_poly.type
_entity_poly.pdbx_seq_one_letter_code
_entity_poly.pdbx_strand_id
1 'polypeptide(L)'
;MRHNNEPRHLLKPRSDEMKQVFAGEALEAVVAAAQRPPSNEDSRTDRAALLGGLRRSFVTVLSQDTCRIQIGRIAAAGVVFAATLVFVSGFRAVVPEPVKTDAGLLSGTSAAAPGVRVFKGIPFAAPPVGELRWRAPQPMAKWTGVRNADTFGDVCVQPKGVGRLNVSVDLPDSPAASEDCLYLNVWTAARSASERRPVMFWIFGGAYTEGAGSSPHNDGEVLAREGAVVVTFNYRLGAFGCSRIPG
;
A
#
# COMPACT_ATOMS: atom_id res chain seq x y z
N MET A 1 55.27 7.80 -17.17
CA MET A 1 53.98 8.53 -17.16
C MET A 1 52.90 7.52 -16.79
N ARG A 2 52.35 7.59 -15.57
CA ARG A 2 51.36 6.61 -15.08
C ARG A 2 49.98 6.98 -15.64
N HIS A 3 49.37 6.07 -16.39
CA HIS A 3 47.97 6.16 -16.80
C HIS A 3 47.07 5.86 -15.58
N ASN A 4 46.33 6.88 -15.13
CA ASN A 4 45.24 6.68 -14.18
C ASN A 4 44.07 6.01 -14.91
N ASN A 5 43.75 4.80 -14.49
CA ASN A 5 42.60 4.02 -14.95
C ASN A 5 41.55 4.06 -13.84
N GLU A 6 40.68 5.07 -13.86
CA GLU A 6 39.52 5.19 -12.96
C GLU A 6 38.26 4.82 -13.76
N PRO A 7 37.47 3.82 -13.34
CA PRO A 7 36.22 3.49 -14.00
C PRO A 7 35.21 4.63 -13.77
N ARG A 8 34.89 5.37 -14.83
CA ARG A 8 33.82 6.37 -14.81
C ARG A 8 32.47 5.66 -14.61
N HIS A 9 32.03 5.56 -13.36
CA HIS A 9 30.66 5.17 -13.02
C HIS A 9 29.69 6.13 -13.72
N LEU A 10 28.93 5.59 -14.68
CA LEU A 10 28.05 6.31 -15.61
C LEU A 10 26.74 6.82 -14.98
N LEU A 11 26.69 6.99 -13.66
CA LEU A 11 25.56 7.54 -12.94
C LEU A 11 26.08 8.35 -11.74
N LYS A 12 26.53 9.59 -12.01
CA LYS A 12 26.55 10.61 -10.96
C LYS A 12 25.12 11.16 -10.85
N PRO A 13 24.44 11.01 -9.71
CA PRO A 13 23.18 11.71 -9.50
C PRO A 13 23.51 13.21 -9.45
N ARG A 14 23.02 14.00 -10.41
CA ARG A 14 22.84 15.45 -10.19
C ARG A 14 21.68 15.60 -9.21
N SER A 15 21.99 15.59 -7.92
CA SER A 15 21.00 15.65 -6.84
C SER A 15 20.35 17.02 -6.66
N ASP A 16 20.79 18.06 -7.38
CA ASP A 16 20.47 19.44 -6.98
C ASP A 16 19.42 20.13 -7.88
N GLU A 17 19.05 19.54 -9.03
CA GLU A 17 18.05 20.12 -9.96
C GLU A 17 16.70 19.38 -10.01
N MET A 18 16.51 18.28 -9.25
CA MET A 18 15.26 17.51 -9.28
C MET A 18 14.23 18.02 -8.26
N LYS A 19 14.00 19.35 -8.23
CA LYS A 19 13.06 20.03 -7.32
C LYS A 19 11.78 20.55 -7.97
N GLN A 20 11.42 20.10 -9.17
CA GLN A 20 10.11 20.40 -9.74
C GLN A 20 9.42 19.15 -10.28
N VAL A 21 8.10 19.11 -10.07
CA VAL A 21 7.13 18.05 -10.40
C VAL A 21 6.93 16.97 -9.32
N PHE A 22 6.84 17.38 -8.06
CA PHE A 22 5.93 16.74 -7.11
C PHE A 22 5.18 17.87 -6.41
N ALA A 23 3.87 17.99 -6.67
CA ALA A 23 3.03 18.90 -5.91
C ALA A 23 3.21 18.55 -4.43
N GLY A 24 3.69 19.52 -3.64
CA GLY A 24 4.23 19.36 -2.29
C GLY A 24 3.23 18.91 -1.21
N GLU A 25 2.09 18.33 -1.58
CA GLU A 25 1.08 17.87 -0.63
C GLU A 25 1.02 16.34 -0.52
N ALA A 26 1.32 15.58 -1.59
CA ALA A 26 1.37 14.12 -1.51
C ALA A 26 2.65 13.61 -0.82
N LEU A 27 3.75 14.36 -0.92
CA LEU A 27 5.01 14.03 -0.26
C LEU A 27 4.97 14.41 1.21
N GLU A 28 4.32 15.51 1.61
CA GLU A 28 4.21 15.92 3.02
C GLU A 28 3.30 14.99 3.83
N ALA A 29 2.28 14.37 3.24
CA ALA A 29 1.49 13.34 3.92
C ALA A 29 2.30 12.05 4.20
N VAL A 30 3.27 11.73 3.33
CA VAL A 30 4.20 10.59 3.52
C VAL A 30 5.39 10.99 4.40
N VAL A 31 5.85 12.25 4.34
CA VAL A 31 6.96 12.80 5.15
C VAL A 31 6.53 13.12 6.58
N ALA A 32 5.28 13.51 6.83
CA ALA A 32 4.70 13.61 8.18
C ALA A 32 4.49 12.22 8.84
N ALA A 33 4.41 11.16 8.04
CA ALA A 33 4.49 9.79 8.53
C ALA A 33 5.93 9.28 8.70
N ALA A 34 6.91 9.94 8.08
CA ALA A 34 8.31 9.57 8.03
C ALA A 34 9.25 10.48 8.84
N GLN A 35 8.73 11.28 9.80
CA GLN A 35 9.57 11.95 10.80
C GLN A 35 10.27 10.90 11.68
N ARG A 36 11.44 10.48 11.19
CA ARG A 36 12.38 9.53 11.77
C ARG A 36 13.01 10.18 13.02
N PRO A 37 12.91 9.60 14.23
CA PRO A 37 13.86 9.94 15.28
C PRO A 37 15.27 9.54 14.81
N PRO A 38 16.33 10.30 15.17
CA PRO A 38 17.69 10.06 14.67
C PRO A 38 18.08 8.60 14.94
N SER A 39 18.46 7.89 13.87
CA SER A 39 18.90 6.50 13.97
C SER A 39 20.25 6.41 14.68
N ASN A 40 20.36 5.40 15.53
CA ASN A 40 21.44 5.11 16.47
C ASN A 40 22.76 4.68 15.77
N GLU A 41 22.96 5.05 14.50
CA GLU A 41 24.17 4.69 13.75
C GLU A 41 25.36 5.65 14.00
N ASP A 42 25.13 6.78 14.69
CA ASP A 42 26.19 7.71 15.11
C ASP A 42 26.86 7.34 16.45
N SER A 43 26.49 6.24 17.12
CA SER A 43 27.08 5.84 18.41
C SER A 43 28.06 4.65 18.31
N ARG A 44 28.91 4.61 17.27
CA ARG A 44 29.97 3.58 17.13
C ARG A 44 31.33 3.97 17.70
N THR A 45 31.41 5.07 18.43
CA THR A 45 32.51 5.32 19.38
C THR A 45 31.91 5.27 20.79
N ASP A 46 32.55 4.49 21.65
CA ASP A 46 32.19 4.20 23.05
C ASP A 46 31.16 3.09 23.30
N ARG A 47 31.66 1.84 23.30
CA ARG A 47 31.48 0.92 24.44
C ARG A 47 32.29 -0.37 24.29
N ALA A 48 33.62 -0.22 24.39
CA ALA A 48 34.48 -1.28 24.88
C ALA A 48 34.46 -1.25 26.41
N ALA A 49 33.45 -1.84 27.05
CA ALA A 49 33.45 -2.28 28.44
C ALA A 49 32.04 -2.72 28.82
N LEU A 50 31.80 -4.03 28.83
CA LEU A 50 31.07 -4.75 29.89
C LEU A 50 31.02 -6.23 29.48
N LEU A 51 32.10 -6.90 29.84
CA LEU A 51 32.22 -8.35 29.91
C LEU A 51 31.34 -8.89 31.05
N GLY A 52 30.80 -10.09 30.82
CA GLY A 52 30.25 -10.98 31.86
C GLY A 52 28.76 -11.21 31.67
N GLY A 53 28.25 -12.41 31.45
CA GLY A 53 28.82 -13.76 31.44
C GLY A 53 27.65 -14.75 31.32
N LEU A 54 27.96 -15.99 30.92
CA LEU A 54 27.30 -17.27 31.26
C LEU A 54 25.74 -17.30 31.32
N ARG A 55 25.00 -18.17 30.62
CA ARG A 55 25.18 -19.62 30.45
C ARG A 55 24.16 -20.16 29.44
N ARG A 56 24.53 -21.27 28.81
CA ARG A 56 23.70 -22.20 28.05
C ARG A 56 22.61 -22.81 28.93
N SER A 57 21.46 -23.17 28.34
CA SER A 57 20.98 -24.56 28.29
C SER A 57 19.69 -24.72 27.48
N PHE A 58 19.76 -25.66 26.53
CA PHE A 58 18.65 -26.42 25.96
C PHE A 58 17.82 -27.08 27.07
N VAL A 59 16.54 -27.38 26.79
CA VAL A 59 15.96 -28.75 26.79
C VAL A 59 14.46 -28.67 26.52
N THR A 60 14.06 -29.44 25.51
CA THR A 60 12.70 -29.85 25.14
C THR A 60 12.05 -30.69 26.23
N VAL A 61 10.79 -30.44 26.58
CA VAL A 61 9.93 -31.44 27.23
C VAL A 61 8.56 -31.44 26.54
N LEU A 62 8.31 -32.52 25.78
CA LEU A 62 6.98 -32.99 25.43
C LEU A 62 6.38 -33.64 26.68
N SER A 63 5.17 -33.28 27.07
CA SER A 63 4.34 -34.11 27.95
C SER A 63 2.92 -34.10 27.44
N GLN A 64 2.48 -35.27 26.98
CA GLN A 64 1.12 -35.61 26.60
C GLN A 64 0.36 -35.99 27.88
N ASP A 65 -0.62 -35.20 28.28
CA ASP A 65 -1.60 -35.62 29.28
C ASP A 65 -2.87 -36.06 28.59
N THR A 66 -2.95 -37.36 28.31
CA THR A 66 -4.17 -38.08 27.96
C THR A 66 -5.12 -38.09 29.16
N CYS A 67 -6.17 -37.28 29.10
CA CYS A 67 -7.30 -37.37 30.02
C CYS A 67 -8.21 -38.55 29.62
N ARG A 68 -8.21 -39.61 30.43
CA ARG A 68 -9.16 -40.73 30.37
C ARG A 68 -10.54 -40.25 30.83
N ILE A 69 -11.53 -40.21 29.94
CA ILE A 69 -12.94 -40.05 30.30
C ILE A 69 -13.62 -41.41 30.23
N GLN A 70 -14.16 -41.82 31.38
CA GLN A 70 -14.83 -43.09 31.63
C GLN A 70 -16.29 -42.97 31.20
N ILE A 71 -16.73 -43.77 30.22
CA ILE A 71 -18.11 -43.78 29.72
C ILE A 71 -18.96 -44.65 30.65
N GLY A 72 -19.68 -44.01 31.57
CA GLY A 72 -20.76 -44.65 32.34
C GLY A 72 -22.07 -44.65 31.53
N ARG A 73 -22.67 -45.82 31.33
CA ARG A 73 -24.01 -45.98 30.76
C ARG A 73 -25.06 -45.66 31.83
N ILE A 74 -25.94 -44.70 31.59
CA ILE A 74 -27.24 -44.65 32.26
C ILE A 74 -28.30 -44.37 31.19
N ALA A 75 -29.26 -45.28 31.10
CA ALA A 75 -30.41 -45.18 30.23
C ALA A 75 -31.62 -44.60 31.00
N ALA A 76 -32.50 -44.00 30.20
CA ALA A 76 -33.94 -43.78 30.40
C ALA A 76 -34.42 -42.44 31.00
N ALA A 77 -35.07 -41.70 30.08
CA ALA A 77 -36.40 -41.11 30.18
C ALA A 77 -36.62 -39.84 31.03
N GLY A 78 -37.06 -38.78 30.34
CA GLY A 78 -37.68 -37.61 30.98
C GLY A 78 -37.62 -36.37 30.09
N VAL A 79 -38.73 -36.06 29.43
CA VAL A 79 -39.01 -34.80 28.70
C VAL A 79 -38.67 -33.58 29.56
N VAL A 80 -38.05 -32.52 29.00
CA VAL A 80 -38.39 -31.08 29.20
C VAL A 80 -37.30 -30.16 28.58
N PHE A 81 -37.79 -29.22 27.75
CA PHE A 81 -37.17 -27.97 27.26
C PHE A 81 -35.90 -28.01 26.38
N ALA A 82 -36.12 -28.07 25.07
CA ALA A 82 -35.17 -27.60 24.08
C ALA A 82 -35.06 -26.06 24.14
N ALA A 83 -34.13 -25.56 24.96
CA ALA A 83 -33.63 -24.20 24.84
C ALA A 83 -32.47 -24.21 23.84
N THR A 84 -32.78 -24.16 22.55
CA THR A 84 -31.82 -23.84 21.51
C THR A 84 -31.41 -22.37 21.66
N LEU A 85 -30.38 -22.12 22.48
CA LEU A 85 -29.62 -20.88 22.45
C LEU A 85 -28.93 -20.83 21.08
N VAL A 86 -29.62 -20.23 20.10
CA VAL A 86 -29.00 -19.74 18.89
C VAL A 86 -28.09 -18.59 19.34
N PHE A 87 -26.82 -18.90 19.62
CA PHE A 87 -25.76 -17.91 19.58
C PHE A 87 -25.70 -17.43 18.13
N VAL A 88 -26.49 -16.41 17.81
CA VAL A 88 -26.24 -15.56 16.66
C VAL A 88 -24.95 -14.83 17.01
N SER A 89 -23.82 -15.46 16.75
CA SER A 89 -22.55 -14.77 16.62
C SER A 89 -22.76 -13.78 15.50
N GLY A 90 -23.16 -12.55 15.88
CA GLY A 90 -23.16 -11.42 15.00
C GLY A 90 -21.74 -11.31 14.51
N PHE A 91 -21.48 -11.76 13.28
CA PHE A 91 -20.45 -11.17 12.47
C PHE A 91 -20.85 -9.70 12.38
N ARG A 92 -20.36 -8.88 13.32
CA ARG A 92 -20.21 -7.47 13.02
C ARG A 92 -19.33 -7.47 11.79
N ALA A 93 -19.93 -7.21 10.64
CA ALA A 93 -19.22 -6.60 9.55
C ALA A 93 -18.52 -5.41 10.20
N VAL A 94 -17.22 -5.55 10.45
CA VAL A 94 -16.37 -4.42 10.78
C VAL A 94 -16.42 -3.61 9.50
N VAL A 95 -17.40 -2.71 9.39
CA VAL A 95 -17.33 -1.61 8.44
C VAL A 95 -16.14 -0.83 8.94
N PRO A 96 -14.97 -0.92 8.28
CA PRO A 96 -13.77 -0.31 8.81
C PRO A 96 -14.05 1.19 8.88
N GLU A 97 -13.82 1.79 10.05
CA GLU A 97 -14.08 3.21 10.26
C GLU A 97 -13.41 4.03 9.13
N PRO A 98 -14.12 5.05 8.59
CA PRO A 98 -13.54 5.93 7.59
C PRO A 98 -12.25 6.60 8.10
N VAL A 99 -11.23 6.63 7.26
CA VAL A 99 -9.95 7.26 7.56
C VAL A 99 -10.00 8.73 7.17
N LYS A 100 -9.56 9.59 8.08
CA LYS A 100 -9.44 11.03 7.81
C LYS A 100 -8.17 11.34 7.02
N THR A 101 -8.34 12.12 5.95
CA THR A 101 -7.26 12.71 5.15
C THR A 101 -7.44 14.23 5.09
N ASP A 102 -6.45 14.94 4.56
CA ASP A 102 -6.53 16.40 4.37
C ASP A 102 -7.61 16.84 3.37
N ALA A 103 -8.01 15.91 2.49
CA ALA A 103 -9.00 16.13 1.45
C ALA A 103 -10.42 15.69 1.83
N GLY A 104 -10.58 14.81 2.84
CA GLY A 104 -11.87 14.33 3.30
C GLY A 104 -11.80 12.97 3.99
N LEU A 105 -12.95 12.34 4.24
CA LEU A 105 -13.03 10.99 4.80
C LEU A 105 -13.01 9.94 3.69
N LEU A 106 -12.28 8.84 3.91
CA LEU A 106 -12.17 7.70 2.99
C LEU A 106 -12.65 6.42 3.65
N SER A 107 -13.58 5.72 3.01
CA SER A 107 -13.89 4.33 3.36
C SER A 107 -13.10 3.40 2.45
N GLY A 108 -12.44 2.40 3.03
CA GLY A 108 -11.73 1.35 2.29
C GLY A 108 -12.44 0.02 2.46
N THR A 109 -11.99 -0.99 1.71
CA THR A 109 -12.52 -2.35 1.79
C THR A 109 -11.48 -3.32 2.36
N SER A 110 -11.92 -4.49 2.78
CA SER A 110 -11.03 -5.59 3.15
C SER A 110 -10.41 -6.19 1.89
N ALA A 111 -9.11 -6.44 1.93
CA ALA A 111 -8.44 -7.20 0.89
C ALA A 111 -8.77 -8.71 1.01
N ALA A 112 -8.28 -9.54 0.09
CA ALA A 112 -8.50 -10.98 0.16
C ALA A 112 -7.78 -11.61 1.36
N ALA A 113 -6.57 -11.12 1.66
CA ALA A 113 -5.82 -11.48 2.85
C ALA A 113 -6.49 -10.95 4.12
N PRO A 114 -6.69 -11.80 5.14
CA PRO A 114 -7.21 -11.38 6.43
C PRO A 114 -6.35 -10.27 7.05
N GLY A 115 -7.01 -9.21 7.50
CA GLY A 115 -6.37 -8.11 8.22
C GLY A 115 -5.68 -7.05 7.35
N VAL A 116 -5.71 -7.19 6.02
CA VAL A 116 -5.27 -6.12 5.10
C VAL A 116 -6.48 -5.27 4.70
N ARG A 117 -6.34 -3.96 4.84
CA ARG A 117 -7.26 -2.96 4.29
C ARG A 117 -6.70 -2.42 2.99
N VAL A 118 -7.58 -2.21 2.02
CA VAL A 118 -7.25 -1.60 0.74
C VAL A 118 -8.14 -0.39 0.47
N PHE A 119 -7.51 0.65 -0.06
CA PHE A 119 -8.17 1.86 -0.53
C PHE A 119 -7.77 2.04 -2.00
N LYS A 120 -8.75 2.11 -2.90
CA LYS A 120 -8.53 2.17 -4.35
C LYS A 120 -9.17 3.42 -4.92
N GLY A 121 -8.60 3.96 -5.99
CA GLY A 121 -9.21 5.09 -6.71
C GLY A 121 -9.23 6.39 -5.90
N ILE A 122 -8.24 6.63 -5.04
CA ILE A 122 -8.13 7.86 -4.28
C ILE A 122 -7.56 8.94 -5.21
N PRO A 123 -8.29 10.03 -5.52
CA PRO A 123 -7.72 11.12 -6.32
C PRO A 123 -6.57 11.76 -5.55
N PHE A 124 -5.51 12.15 -6.25
CA PHE A 124 -4.41 12.91 -5.65
C PHE A 124 -4.15 14.25 -6.33
N ALA A 125 -4.82 14.51 -7.46
CA ALA A 125 -4.73 15.76 -8.21
C ALA A 125 -6.06 16.02 -8.94
N ALA A 126 -6.27 17.27 -9.34
CA ALA A 126 -7.40 17.62 -10.19
C ALA A 126 -7.32 16.87 -11.54
N PRO A 127 -8.46 16.47 -12.12
CA PRO A 127 -8.50 15.82 -13.43
C PRO A 127 -7.75 16.67 -14.48
N PRO A 128 -6.72 16.12 -15.15
CA PRO A 128 -5.91 16.88 -16.10
C PRO A 128 -6.60 16.93 -17.48
N VAL A 129 -7.82 17.46 -17.52
CA VAL A 129 -8.64 17.58 -18.72
C VAL A 129 -8.78 19.05 -19.14
N GLY A 130 -9.16 19.29 -20.40
CA GLY A 130 -9.36 20.64 -20.93
C GLY A 130 -8.10 21.51 -20.78
N GLU A 131 -8.24 22.66 -20.11
CA GLU A 131 -7.14 23.61 -19.88
C GLU A 131 -5.97 23.05 -19.03
N LEU A 132 -6.21 21.95 -18.29
CA LEU A 132 -5.20 21.29 -17.46
C LEU A 132 -4.41 20.21 -18.21
N ARG A 133 -4.82 19.86 -19.43
CA ARG A 133 -4.33 18.70 -20.19
C ARG A 133 -2.81 18.63 -20.29
N TRP A 134 -2.15 19.75 -20.61
CA TRP A 134 -0.68 19.84 -20.75
C TRP A 134 0.01 20.59 -19.60
N ARG A 135 -0.72 20.87 -18.52
CA ARG A 135 -0.18 21.58 -17.35
C ARG A 135 0.33 20.60 -16.31
N ALA A 136 1.15 21.09 -15.38
CA ALA A 136 1.49 20.33 -14.18
C ALA A 136 0.20 19.98 -13.39
N PRO A 137 0.15 18.82 -12.70
CA PRO A 137 -0.98 18.44 -11.86
C PRO A 137 -1.34 19.56 -10.88
N GLN A 138 -2.63 19.90 -10.81
CA GLN A 138 -3.14 20.89 -9.85
C GLN A 138 -3.68 20.17 -8.60
N PRO A 139 -3.71 20.84 -7.44
CA PRO A 139 -4.34 20.30 -6.24
C PRO A 139 -5.79 19.88 -6.52
N MET A 140 -6.19 18.72 -6.01
CA MET A 140 -7.58 18.29 -6.11
C MET A 140 -8.49 19.08 -5.17
N ALA A 141 -9.78 19.16 -5.50
CA ALA A 141 -10.77 19.69 -4.59
C ALA A 141 -10.97 18.74 -3.39
N LYS A 142 -11.12 19.31 -2.20
CA LYS A 142 -11.60 18.58 -1.02
C LYS A 142 -13.04 18.14 -1.24
N TRP A 143 -13.43 17.00 -0.68
CA TRP A 143 -14.81 16.52 -0.73
C TRP A 143 -15.46 16.53 0.65
N THR A 144 -16.78 16.68 0.64
CA THR A 144 -17.63 16.54 1.83
C THR A 144 -18.14 15.11 1.95
N GLY A 145 -18.32 14.62 3.17
CA GLY A 145 -18.79 13.27 3.43
C GLY A 145 -17.69 12.22 3.31
N VAL A 146 -18.10 10.96 3.14
CA VAL A 146 -17.21 9.80 3.04
C VAL A 146 -17.13 9.37 1.57
N ARG A 147 -15.93 9.40 1.01
CA ARG A 147 -15.66 8.84 -0.33
C ARG A 147 -15.37 7.36 -0.20
N ASN A 148 -16.08 6.56 -0.99
CA ASN A 148 -15.84 5.13 -1.09
C ASN A 148 -14.61 4.88 -1.97
N ALA A 149 -13.63 4.13 -1.46
CA ALA A 149 -12.37 3.79 -2.11
C ALA A 149 -12.23 2.27 -2.23
N ASP A 150 -13.24 1.60 -2.79
CA ASP A 150 -13.28 0.15 -2.99
C ASP A 150 -12.96 -0.28 -4.42
N THR A 151 -12.98 0.67 -5.36
CA THR A 151 -12.86 0.45 -6.80
C THR A 151 -11.66 1.21 -7.35
N PHE A 152 -10.93 0.59 -8.28
CA PHE A 152 -9.82 1.26 -8.95
C PHE A 152 -10.32 2.42 -9.81
N GLY A 153 -9.57 3.53 -9.83
CA GLY A 153 -9.79 4.61 -10.79
C GLY A 153 -9.38 4.19 -12.20
N ASP A 154 -9.80 4.99 -13.19
CA ASP A 154 -9.46 4.77 -14.59
C ASP A 154 -7.95 4.74 -14.82
N VAL A 155 -7.52 3.93 -15.79
CA VAL A 155 -6.12 3.93 -16.26
C VAL A 155 -5.88 5.12 -17.18
N CYS A 156 -4.65 5.63 -17.22
CA CYS A 156 -4.32 6.73 -18.12
C CYS A 156 -4.44 6.32 -19.58
N VAL A 157 -4.78 7.28 -20.45
CA VAL A 157 -4.80 7.10 -21.91
C VAL A 157 -3.48 6.49 -22.39
N GLN A 158 -3.59 5.32 -23.01
CA GLN A 158 -2.47 4.53 -23.53
C GLN A 158 -2.96 3.63 -24.68
N PRO A 159 -2.07 3.14 -25.56
CA PRO A 159 -2.43 2.16 -26.58
C PRO A 159 -3.05 0.91 -25.95
N LYS A 160 -3.92 0.20 -26.68
CA LYS A 160 -4.49 -1.09 -26.24
C LYS A 160 -4.13 -2.19 -27.23
N GLY A 161 -4.01 -3.42 -26.74
CA GLY A 161 -3.99 -4.63 -27.59
C GLY A 161 -2.61 -5.21 -27.90
N VAL A 162 -2.52 -5.92 -29.04
CA VAL A 162 -1.39 -6.79 -29.39
C VAL A 162 -0.11 -5.98 -29.65
N GLY A 163 1.01 -6.42 -29.07
CA GLY A 163 2.33 -5.79 -29.23
C GLY A 163 2.80 -4.96 -28.03
N ARG A 164 2.01 -4.88 -26.96
CA ARG A 164 2.36 -4.22 -25.70
C ARG A 164 3.16 -5.13 -24.78
N LEU A 165 4.01 -4.54 -23.94
CA LEU A 165 4.71 -5.26 -22.87
C LEU A 165 3.79 -5.46 -21.66
N ASN A 166 2.95 -4.46 -21.37
CA ASN A 166 2.07 -4.44 -20.20
C ASN A 166 0.63 -4.92 -20.50
N VAL A 167 0.44 -6.13 -21.03
CA VAL A 167 -0.93 -6.64 -21.38
C VAL A 167 -1.89 -6.79 -20.19
N SER A 168 -1.35 -6.82 -18.96
CA SER A 168 -2.15 -6.94 -17.72
C SER A 168 -3.06 -5.75 -17.40
N VAL A 169 -2.92 -4.63 -18.12
CA VAL A 169 -3.81 -3.46 -17.96
C VAL A 169 -4.96 -3.45 -18.99
N ASP A 170 -5.01 -4.45 -19.87
CA ASP A 170 -6.02 -4.63 -20.91
C ASP A 170 -6.90 -5.88 -20.64
N LEU A 171 -6.92 -6.39 -19.41
CA LEU A 171 -7.76 -7.53 -19.03
C LEU A 171 -9.25 -7.13 -19.05
N PRO A 172 -10.19 -8.09 -19.22
CA PRO A 172 -11.62 -7.79 -19.27
C PRO A 172 -12.17 -7.01 -18.07
N ASP A 173 -11.53 -7.16 -16.91
CA ASP A 173 -11.86 -6.51 -15.63
C ASP A 173 -10.99 -5.27 -15.33
N SER A 174 -10.10 -4.88 -16.27
CA SER A 174 -9.27 -3.68 -16.11
C SER A 174 -10.12 -2.40 -16.18
N PRO A 175 -9.78 -1.37 -15.40
CA PRO A 175 -10.47 -0.07 -15.49
C PRO A 175 -10.43 0.53 -16.90
N ALA A 176 -11.41 1.39 -17.20
CA ALA A 176 -11.45 2.09 -18.47
C ALA A 176 -10.25 3.04 -18.62
N ALA A 177 -9.93 3.42 -19.86
CA ALA A 177 -8.90 4.41 -20.13
C ALA A 177 -9.51 5.81 -20.15
N SER A 178 -8.92 6.75 -19.43
CA SER A 178 -9.39 8.14 -19.31
C SER A 178 -8.22 9.10 -19.14
N GLU A 179 -8.44 10.37 -19.49
CA GLU A 179 -7.53 11.46 -19.11
C GLU A 179 -7.64 11.80 -17.62
N ASP A 180 -8.84 11.64 -17.04
CA ASP A 180 -9.02 11.67 -15.60
C ASP A 180 -8.53 10.35 -14.99
N CYS A 181 -7.22 10.25 -14.81
CA CYS A 181 -6.57 9.03 -14.35
C CYS A 181 -5.68 9.22 -13.11
N LEU A 182 -5.62 10.42 -12.52
CA LEU A 182 -4.69 10.76 -11.42
C LEU A 182 -5.18 10.24 -10.06
N TYR A 183 -5.16 8.91 -9.96
CA TYR A 183 -5.59 8.14 -8.80
C TYR A 183 -4.44 7.34 -8.18
N LEU A 184 -4.52 7.12 -6.87
CA LEU A 184 -3.64 6.25 -6.11
C LEU A 184 -4.42 5.18 -5.34
N ASN A 185 -3.71 4.12 -4.96
CA ASN A 185 -4.23 3.00 -4.21
C ASN A 185 -3.29 2.68 -3.05
N VAL A 186 -3.83 2.24 -1.92
CA VAL A 186 -3.09 1.99 -0.68
C VAL A 186 -3.50 0.65 -0.10
N TRP A 187 -2.53 -0.20 0.22
CA TRP A 187 -2.71 -1.43 1.00
C TRP A 187 -1.98 -1.29 2.33
N THR A 188 -2.66 -1.66 3.42
CA THR A 188 -2.08 -1.61 4.76
C THR A 188 -2.75 -2.63 5.68
N ALA A 189 -1.97 -3.31 6.52
CA ALA A 189 -2.49 -4.08 7.64
C ALA A 189 -2.38 -3.33 8.98
N ALA A 190 -2.18 -2.00 8.95
CA ALA A 190 -2.22 -1.16 10.15
C ALA A 190 -3.61 -1.22 10.80
N ARG A 191 -3.64 -1.43 12.12
CA ARG A 191 -4.86 -1.56 12.92
C ARG A 191 -5.40 -0.21 13.38
N SER A 192 -4.56 0.83 13.37
CA SER A 192 -4.93 2.19 13.79
C SER A 192 -4.13 3.23 13.01
N ALA A 193 -4.63 4.48 12.98
CA ALA A 193 -3.93 5.60 12.36
C ALA A 193 -2.59 5.96 13.06
N SER A 194 -2.43 5.57 14.34
CA SER A 194 -1.21 5.77 15.11
C SER A 194 -0.13 4.70 14.87
N GLU A 195 -0.50 3.57 14.26
CA GLU A 195 0.46 2.50 13.97
C GLU A 195 1.36 2.89 12.81
N ARG A 196 2.67 3.05 13.08
CA ARG A 196 3.66 3.42 12.06
C ARG A 196 4.18 2.17 11.36
N ARG A 197 4.24 2.23 10.03
CA ARG A 197 4.73 1.16 9.15
C ARG A 197 5.57 1.76 8.04
N PRO A 198 6.59 1.04 7.52
CA PRO A 198 7.36 1.51 6.37
C PRO A 198 6.45 1.66 5.14
N VAL A 199 6.62 2.77 4.42
CA VAL A 199 5.86 3.06 3.19
C VAL A 199 6.69 2.67 1.98
N MET A 200 6.15 1.79 1.14
CA MET A 200 6.69 1.45 -0.17
C MET A 200 5.85 2.11 -1.25
N PHE A 201 6.44 3.06 -1.96
CA PHE A 201 5.80 3.74 -3.07
C PHE A 201 6.24 3.11 -4.40
N TRP A 202 5.30 2.48 -5.09
CA TRP A 202 5.55 1.73 -6.32
C TRP A 202 5.24 2.57 -7.56
N ILE A 203 6.27 2.81 -8.36
CA ILE A 203 6.16 3.47 -9.66
C ILE A 203 6.22 2.38 -10.73
N PHE A 204 5.10 2.14 -11.41
CA PHE A 204 5.04 1.11 -12.45
C PHE A 204 5.91 1.49 -13.66
N GLY A 205 6.48 0.48 -14.32
CA GLY A 205 7.21 0.61 -15.57
C GLY A 205 6.31 0.59 -16.80
N GLY A 206 6.92 0.69 -17.98
CA GLY A 206 6.23 0.75 -19.28
C GLY A 206 6.65 1.94 -20.14
N ALA A 207 7.92 2.34 -20.03
CA ALA A 207 8.58 3.34 -20.86
C ALA A 207 7.85 4.70 -20.96
N TYR A 208 7.09 5.09 -19.93
CA TYR A 208 6.20 6.26 -19.93
C TYR A 208 5.08 6.21 -20.97
N THR A 209 4.88 5.12 -21.69
CA THR A 209 3.85 4.96 -22.72
C THR A 209 2.72 4.04 -22.28
N GLU A 210 2.97 3.22 -21.27
CA GLU A 210 2.05 2.19 -20.79
C GLU A 210 2.21 1.84 -19.32
N GLY A 211 1.17 1.22 -18.76
CA GLY A 211 1.10 0.75 -17.38
C GLY A 211 -0.04 1.38 -16.60
N ALA A 212 -0.28 0.85 -15.40
CA ALA A 212 -1.28 1.36 -14.48
C ALA A 212 -0.99 0.89 -13.05
N GLY A 213 -1.31 1.73 -12.06
CA GLY A 213 -1.21 1.37 -10.64
C GLY A 213 -2.21 0.27 -10.24
N SER A 214 -3.24 0.04 -11.05
CA SER A 214 -4.26 -1.01 -10.90
C SER A 214 -3.87 -2.35 -11.52
N SER A 215 -2.70 -2.45 -12.20
CA SER A 215 -2.25 -3.72 -12.77
C SER A 215 -2.17 -4.81 -11.68
N PRO A 216 -2.66 -6.03 -11.94
CA PRO A 216 -2.54 -7.15 -11.00
C PRO A 216 -1.10 -7.47 -10.56
N HIS A 217 -0.10 -7.12 -11.37
CA HIS A 217 1.32 -7.28 -11.02
C HIS A 217 1.77 -6.33 -9.89
N ASN A 218 1.00 -5.28 -9.64
CA ASN A 218 1.29 -4.25 -8.65
C ASN A 218 0.47 -4.46 -7.36
N ASP A 219 -0.15 -5.62 -7.18
CA ASP A 219 -0.93 -5.92 -5.98
C ASP A 219 -0.05 -5.86 -4.72
N GLY A 220 -0.37 -4.92 -3.84
CA GLY A 220 0.39 -4.65 -2.62
C GLY A 220 0.01 -5.54 -1.42
N GLU A 221 -0.96 -6.44 -1.56
CA GLU A 221 -1.57 -7.17 -0.44
C GLU A 221 -0.55 -8.03 0.32
N VAL A 222 0.30 -8.76 -0.39
CA VAL A 222 1.30 -9.64 0.24
C VAL A 222 2.28 -8.82 1.07
N LEU A 223 2.81 -7.72 0.52
CA LEU A 223 3.75 -6.86 1.23
C LEU A 223 3.09 -6.10 2.38
N ALA A 224 1.82 -5.70 2.22
CA ALA A 224 1.08 -5.05 3.28
C ALA A 224 0.86 -5.97 4.50
N ARG A 225 0.62 -7.26 4.23
CA ARG A 225 0.53 -8.30 5.26
C ARG A 225 1.85 -8.46 6.03
N GLU A 226 2.98 -8.39 5.34
CA GLU A 226 4.33 -8.46 5.96
C GLU A 226 4.71 -7.18 6.73
N GLY A 227 3.84 -6.16 6.78
CA GLY A 227 4.04 -4.98 7.61
C GLY A 227 4.30 -3.69 6.85
N ALA A 228 4.31 -3.70 5.51
CA ALA A 228 4.45 -2.48 4.72
C ALA A 228 3.11 -1.73 4.57
N VAL A 229 3.20 -0.45 4.21
CA VAL A 229 2.12 0.27 3.53
C VAL A 229 2.54 0.36 2.08
N VAL A 230 1.80 -0.28 1.18
CA VAL A 230 2.11 -0.23 -0.25
C VAL A 230 1.22 0.82 -0.90
N VAL A 231 1.84 1.71 -1.67
CA VAL A 231 1.14 2.73 -2.43
C VAL A 231 1.45 2.52 -3.91
N THR A 232 0.41 2.37 -4.72
CA THR A 232 0.52 2.43 -6.19
C THR A 232 -0.23 3.65 -6.68
N PHE A 233 0.13 4.19 -7.84
CA PHE A 233 -0.52 5.37 -8.39
C PHE A 233 -0.41 5.40 -9.89
N ASN A 234 -1.22 6.23 -10.51
CA ASN A 234 -1.18 6.54 -11.92
C ASN A 234 -0.44 7.86 -12.18
N TYR A 235 0.33 7.90 -13.26
CA TYR A 235 0.90 9.12 -13.83
C TYR A 235 0.56 9.17 -15.32
N ARG A 236 0.41 10.39 -15.87
CA ARG A 236 0.08 10.57 -17.29
C ARG A 236 1.16 9.94 -18.18
N LEU A 237 0.72 9.37 -19.30
CA LEU A 237 1.55 8.61 -20.22
C LEU A 237 1.63 9.28 -21.60
N GLY A 238 2.63 8.90 -22.38
CA GLY A 238 2.87 9.33 -23.75
C GLY A 238 2.88 10.85 -23.88
N ALA A 239 2.18 11.34 -24.91
CA ALA A 239 2.06 12.78 -25.14
C ALA A 239 1.42 13.51 -23.95
N PHE A 240 0.58 12.84 -23.15
CA PHE A 240 -0.08 13.46 -22.00
C PHE A 240 0.82 13.64 -20.78
N GLY A 241 1.86 12.82 -20.65
CA GLY A 241 2.83 12.92 -19.56
C GLY A 241 4.11 13.66 -19.93
N CYS A 242 4.55 13.54 -21.18
CA CYS A 242 5.92 13.87 -21.58
C CYS A 242 6.03 14.96 -22.65
N SER A 243 4.92 15.49 -23.19
CA SER A 243 5.00 16.61 -24.13
C SER A 243 5.33 17.90 -23.40
N ARG A 244 6.38 18.58 -23.85
CA ARG A 244 6.60 19.99 -23.55
C ARG A 244 6.13 20.80 -24.74
N ILE A 245 4.95 21.42 -24.64
CA ILE A 245 4.49 22.42 -25.61
C ILE A 245 4.88 23.79 -25.04
N PRO A 246 5.87 24.48 -25.62
CA PRO A 246 6.15 25.86 -25.26
C PRO A 246 4.92 26.72 -25.58
N GLY A 247 4.45 27.48 -24.59
CA GLY A 247 3.42 28.51 -24.77
C GLY A 247 4.01 29.82 -25.23
#